data_AF-A0A963DAX6-F1
#
_entry.id   AF-A0A963DAX6-F1
#
_cell.length_a   1.000
_cell.length_b   1.000
_cell.length_c   1.000
_cell.angle_alpha   90.00
_cell.angle_beta   90.00
_cell.angle_gamma   90.00
#
_symmetry.space_group_name_H-M   'P 1'
#
loop_
_entity.id
_entity.type
_entity.pdbx_description
1 polymer ?
#
loop_
_entity_poly.entity_id
_entity_poly.type
_entity_poly.pdbx_seq_one_letter_code
_entity_poly.pdbx_strand_id
1 'polypeptide(L)'
;MRSLQVFIMTLCLVVGLYLLSGRGFFMPGRWDPSVGVHVTGWSARMLGAGLLVIVGLGVVALKNFGGGIREHKPLTWHRRYFAALLIAITLIGGAFVAGETGPTPGWRTRGTHAGR
;
A
#
# COMPACT_ATOMS: atom_id res chain seq x y z
N MET A 1 5.39 -13.87 17.32
CA MET A 1 5.54 -13.55 15.87
C MET A 1 4.24 -13.67 15.08
N ARG A 2 3.42 -14.72 15.25
CA ARG A 2 2.14 -14.87 14.53
C ARG A 2 1.11 -13.74 14.79
N SER A 3 1.01 -13.24 16.02
CA SER A 3 0.10 -12.14 16.38
C SER A 3 0.39 -10.85 15.59
N LEU A 4 1.66 -10.45 15.49
CA LEU A 4 2.09 -9.30 14.71
C LEU A 4 1.81 -9.48 13.21
N GLN A 5 2.02 -10.70 12.68
CA GLN A 5 1.71 -11.02 11.30
C GLN A 5 0.20 -10.89 11.01
N VAL A 6 -0.65 -11.43 11.88
CA VAL A 6 -2.11 -11.30 11.76
C VAL A 6 -2.53 -9.83 11.88
N PHE A 7 -1.96 -9.08 12.81
CA PHE A 7 -2.22 -7.65 12.97
C PHE A 7 -1.91 -6.85 11.69
N ILE A 8 -0.74 -7.08 11.09
CA ILE A 8 -0.36 -6.43 9.82
C ILE A 8 -1.35 -6.82 8.71
N MET A 9 -1.75 -8.09 8.61
CA MET A 9 -2.72 -8.53 7.61
C MET A 9 -4.09 -7.89 7.81
N THR A 10 -4.56 -7.77 9.04
CA THR A 10 -5.81 -7.07 9.36
C THR A 10 -5.72 -5.60 9.00
N LEU A 11 -4.59 -4.94 9.29
CA LEU A 11 -4.38 -3.55 8.92
C LEU A 11 -4.39 -3.38 7.40
N CYS A 12 -3.67 -4.22 6.65
CA CYS A 12 -3.69 -4.22 5.19
C CYS A 12 -5.08 -4.50 4.61
N LEU A 13 -5.86 -5.38 5.24
CA LEU A 13 -7.22 -5.69 4.81
C LEU A 13 -8.14 -4.48 5.00
N VAL A 14 -8.16 -3.89 6.19
CA VAL A 14 -9.03 -2.75 6.53
C VAL A 14 -8.67 -1.54 5.69
N VAL A 15 -7.38 -1.20 5.60
CA VAL A 15 -6.89 -0.07 4.79
C VAL A 15 -7.13 -0.34 3.29
N GLY A 16 -6.90 -1.57 2.82
CA GLY A 16 -7.13 -1.95 1.43
C GLY A 16 -8.58 -1.80 1.01
N LEU A 17 -9.53 -2.28 1.83
CA LEU A 17 -10.97 -2.12 1.60
C LEU A 17 -11.40 -0.64 1.66
N TYR A 18 -10.85 0.11 2.61
CA TYR A 18 -11.12 1.55 2.72
C TYR A 18 -10.72 2.29 1.44
N LEU A 19 -9.53 2.02 0.90
CA LEU A 19 -9.00 2.67 -0.29
C LEU A 19 -9.70 2.25 -1.59
N LEU A 20 -10.22 1.02 -1.66
CA LEU A 20 -11.05 0.58 -2.79
C LEU A 20 -12.34 1.41 -2.94
N SER A 21 -12.81 2.00 -1.84
CA SER A 21 -13.94 2.94 -1.86
C SER A 21 -13.63 4.23 -2.64
N GLY A 22 -12.39 4.43 -3.10
CA GLY A 22 -11.95 5.61 -3.84
C GLY A 22 -11.72 6.84 -2.94
N ARG A 23 -11.82 6.66 -1.61
CA ARG A 23 -11.51 7.70 -0.64
C ARG A 23 -10.01 7.95 -0.69
N GLY A 24 -9.65 9.16 -1.09
CA GLY A 24 -8.26 9.55 -1.19
C GLY A 24 -7.64 9.84 0.17
N PHE A 25 -6.31 9.84 0.20
CA PHE A 25 -5.54 10.35 1.31
C PHE A 25 -4.37 11.20 0.79
N PHE A 26 -3.95 12.14 1.62
CA PHE A 26 -2.80 12.97 1.34
C PHE A 26 -1.59 12.43 2.10
N MET A 27 -0.49 12.22 1.39
CA MET A 27 0.79 11.82 1.99
C MET A 27 1.79 12.97 1.86
N PRO A 28 2.17 13.64 2.96
CA PRO A 28 3.16 14.71 2.90
C PRO A 28 4.53 14.17 2.50
N GLY A 29 5.26 14.96 1.71
CA GLY A 29 6.61 14.66 1.30
C GLY A 29 7.55 14.49 2.50
N ARG A 30 8.45 13.51 2.43
CA ARG A 30 9.40 13.22 3.51
C ARG A 30 10.44 14.32 3.70
N TRP A 31 10.83 14.98 2.60
CA TRP A 31 11.91 15.97 2.58
C TRP A 31 11.40 17.41 2.51
N ASP A 32 10.20 17.62 1.94
CA ASP A 32 9.54 18.92 1.87
C ASP A 32 8.06 18.74 2.27
N PRO A 33 7.62 19.23 3.44
CA PRO A 33 6.23 19.09 3.88
C PRO A 33 5.27 20.03 3.14
N SER A 34 5.75 20.95 2.31
CA SER A 34 4.91 21.82 1.47
C SER A 34 4.38 21.12 0.22
N VAL A 35 5.02 20.02 -0.18
CA VAL A 35 4.65 19.19 -1.33
C VAL A 35 4.28 17.79 -0.82
N GLY A 36 3.25 17.19 -1.40
CA GLY A 36 2.93 15.80 -1.12
C GLY A 36 2.21 15.13 -2.26
N VAL A 37 1.90 13.85 -2.05
CA VAL A 37 1.21 13.01 -3.02
C VAL A 37 -0.24 12.88 -2.59
N HIS A 38 -1.15 13.33 -3.45
CA HIS A 38 -2.56 13.06 -3.35
C HIS A 38 -2.87 11.73 -4.05
N VAL A 39 -3.17 10.71 -3.24
CA VAL A 39 -3.57 9.39 -3.74
C VAL A 39 -5.09 9.36 -3.69
N THR A 40 -5.77 9.56 -4.82
CA THR A 40 -7.24 9.65 -4.92
C THR A 40 -7.76 8.83 -6.08
N GLY A 41 -9.06 8.49 -6.08
CA GLY A 41 -9.70 7.83 -7.20
C GLY A 41 -9.01 6.53 -7.63
N TRP A 42 -8.39 6.52 -8.82
CA TRP A 42 -7.76 5.35 -9.41
C TRP A 42 -6.47 4.92 -8.70
N SER A 43 -5.61 5.88 -8.32
CA SER A 43 -4.37 5.57 -7.59
C SER A 43 -4.67 4.98 -6.21
N ALA A 44 -5.71 5.48 -5.52
CA ALA A 44 -6.19 4.90 -4.27
C ALA A 44 -6.67 3.45 -4.44
N ARG A 45 -7.43 3.16 -5.50
CA ARG A 45 -7.89 1.79 -5.80
C ARG A 45 -6.74 0.84 -6.12
N MET A 46 -5.73 1.29 -6.87
CA MET A 46 -4.53 0.50 -7.15
C MET A 46 -3.77 0.15 -5.87
N LEU A 47 -3.59 1.13 -4.97
CA LEU A 47 -2.95 0.88 -3.68
C LEU A 47 -3.77 -0.09 -2.82
N GLY A 48 -5.09 0.11 -2.77
CA GLY A 48 -6.01 -0.79 -2.06
C GLY A 48 -5.98 -2.21 -2.60
N ALA A 49 -6.00 -2.38 -3.93
CA ALA A 49 -5.88 -3.67 -4.58
C ALA A 49 -4.53 -4.35 -4.28
N GLY A 50 -3.43 -3.60 -4.33
CA GLY A 50 -2.10 -4.11 -3.96
C GLY A 50 -2.05 -4.62 -2.53
N LEU A 51 -2.65 -3.89 -1.57
CA LEU A 51 -2.76 -4.32 -0.18
C LEU A 51 -3.57 -5.62 -0.03
N LEU A 52 -4.69 -5.75 -0.74
CA LEU A 52 -5.48 -6.99 -0.70
C LEU A 52 -4.73 -8.20 -1.28
N VAL A 53 -3.93 -8.00 -2.33
CA VAL A 53 -3.07 -9.06 -2.87
C VAL A 53 -2.04 -9.50 -1.82
N ILE A 54 -1.44 -8.56 -1.07
CA ILE A 54 -0.52 -8.86 0.04
C ILE A 54 -1.22 -9.67 1.13
N VAL A 55 -2.46 -9.32 1.51
CA VAL A 55 -3.23 -10.11 2.48
C VAL A 55 -3.45 -11.53 1.97
N GLY A 56 -3.85 -11.68 0.70
CA GLY A 56 -4.05 -12.98 0.06
C GLY A 56 -2.77 -13.84 0.07
N LEU A 57 -1.64 -13.25 -0.33
CA LEU A 57 -0.32 -13.88 -0.25
C LEU A 57 0.03 -14.29 1.19
N GLY A 58 -0.26 -13.41 2.15
CA GLY A 58 -0.11 -13.66 3.56
C GLY A 58 -0.86 -14.89 4.06
N VAL A 59 -2.16 -14.98 3.76
CA VAL A 59 -2.99 -16.13 4.12
C VAL A 59 -2.47 -17.42 3.48
N VAL A 60 -2.09 -17.36 2.20
CA VAL A 60 -1.48 -18.50 1.49
C VAL A 60 -0.18 -18.91 2.17
N ALA A 61 0.66 -17.96 2.58
CA ALA A 61 1.91 -18.26 3.28
C ALA A 61 1.65 -18.91 4.66
N LEU A 62 0.70 -18.40 5.46
CA LEU A 62 0.35 -19.01 6.75
C LEU A 62 -0.15 -20.44 6.61
N LYS A 63 -1.04 -20.70 5.64
CA LYS A 63 -1.59 -22.05 5.41
C LYS A 63 -0.50 -23.05 5.01
N ASN A 64 0.51 -22.59 4.28
CA ASN A 64 1.51 -23.47 3.68
C ASN A 64 2.80 -23.60 4.50
N PHE A 65 3.16 -22.59 5.30
CA PHE A 65 4.38 -22.58 6.10
C PHE A 65 4.12 -22.65 7.62
N GLY A 66 2.85 -22.54 8.05
CA GLY A 66 2.47 -22.58 9.47
C GLY A 66 2.46 -23.97 10.10
N GLY A 67 2.46 -25.04 9.29
CA GLY A 67 2.34 -26.42 9.77
C GLY A 67 3.65 -27.08 10.21
N GLY A 68 4.83 -26.47 9.96
CA GLY A 68 6.13 -27.08 10.27
C GLY A 68 6.52 -28.28 9.40
N ILE A 69 5.58 -28.83 8.62
CA ILE A 69 5.82 -29.90 7.65
C ILE A 69 6.41 -29.29 6.38
N ARG A 70 7.67 -29.64 6.07
CA ARG A 70 8.34 -29.28 4.82
C ARG A 70 7.87 -30.18 3.69
N GLU A 71 6.66 -29.95 3.20
CA GLU A 71 6.26 -30.54 1.92
C GLU A 71 6.91 -29.76 0.77
N HIS A 72 7.61 -30.47 -0.11
CA HIS A 72 8.17 -29.88 -1.33
C HIS A 72 7.04 -29.50 -2.27
N LYS A 73 6.78 -28.19 -2.39
CA LYS A 73 5.77 -27.69 -3.31
C LYS A 73 6.26 -27.68 -4.76
N PRO A 74 5.36 -27.92 -5.72
CA PRO A 74 5.72 -27.88 -7.13
C PRO A 74 6.20 -26.47 -7.54
N LEU A 75 7.09 -26.41 -8.53
CA LEU A 75 7.64 -25.16 -9.06
C LEU A 75 6.55 -24.18 -9.51
N THR A 76 5.44 -24.69 -10.05
CA THR A 76 4.27 -23.89 -10.47
C THR A 76 3.67 -23.09 -9.33
N TRP A 77 3.67 -23.62 -8.10
CA TRP A 77 3.18 -22.90 -6.93
C TRP A 77 4.09 -21.71 -6.61
N HIS A 78 5.40 -21.93 -6.62
CA HIS A 78 6.39 -20.86 -6.40
C HIS A 78 6.28 -19.76 -7.46
N ARG A 79 6.11 -20.13 -8.73
CA ARG A 79 5.91 -19.16 -9.84
C ARG A 79 4.64 -18.33 -9.65
N ARG A 80 3.51 -18.94 -9.27
CA ARG A 80 2.24 -18.22 -9.01
C ARG A 80 2.37 -17.28 -7.82
N TYR A 81 2.98 -17.74 -6.73
CA TYR A 81 3.21 -16.92 -5.55
C TYR A 81 4.12 -15.72 -5.87
N PHE A 82 5.21 -15.95 -6.58
CA PHE A 82 6.12 -14.91 -7.02
C PHE A 82 5.46 -13.91 -7.98
N ALA A 83 4.68 -14.40 -8.97
CA ALA A 83 3.95 -13.54 -9.89
C ALA A 83 2.94 -12.65 -9.16
N ALA A 84 2.19 -13.19 -8.19
CA ALA A 84 1.29 -12.39 -7.36
C ALA A 84 2.03 -11.36 -6.51
N LEU A 85 3.24 -11.67 -6.05
CA LEU A 85 4.10 -10.72 -5.32
C LEU A 85 4.56 -9.58 -6.23
N LEU A 86 4.95 -9.87 -7.48
CA LEU A 86 5.26 -8.84 -8.46
C LEU A 86 4.05 -7.96 -8.77
N ILE A 87 2.86 -8.55 -8.91
CA ILE A 87 1.61 -7.80 -9.13
C ILE A 87 1.32 -6.85 -7.96
N ALA A 88 1.53 -7.30 -6.72
CA ALA A 88 1.37 -6.43 -5.55
C ALA A 88 2.35 -5.24 -5.59
N ILE A 89 3.62 -5.50 -5.92
CA ILE A 89 4.65 -4.45 -6.02
C ILE A 89 4.31 -3.46 -7.13
N THR A 90 3.89 -3.92 -8.31
CA THR A 90 3.56 -3.04 -9.43
C THR A 90 2.29 -2.23 -9.16
N LEU A 91 1.29 -2.80 -8.49
CA LEU A 91 0.09 -2.06 -8.08
C LEU A 91 0.42 -0.95 -7.07
N ILE A 92 1.24 -1.26 -6.06
CA ILE A 92 1.63 -0.27 -5.05
C ILE A 92 2.53 0.80 -5.67
N GLY A 93 3.54 0.41 -6.43
CA GLY A 93 4.42 1.35 -7.12
C GLY A 93 3.67 2.23 -8.12
N GLY A 94 2.79 1.62 -8.92
CA GLY A 94 1.94 2.33 -9.88
C GLY A 94 0.99 3.32 -9.20
N ALA A 95 0.46 3.00 -8.02
CA ALA A 95 -0.35 3.93 -7.25
C ALA A 95 0.41 5.20 -6.84
N PHE A 96 1.70 5.09 -6.50
CA PHE A 96 2.52 6.27 -6.18
C PHE A 96 2.92 7.07 -7.43
N VAL A 97 3.17 6.40 -8.55
CA VAL A 97 3.46 7.08 -9.83
C VAL A 97 2.23 7.80 -10.37
N ALA A 98 1.04 7.22 -10.20
CA ALA A 98 -0.23 7.80 -10.61
C ALA A 98 -0.83 8.78 -9.58
N GLY A 99 -0.19 8.93 -8.42
CA GLY A 99 -0.60 9.92 -7.42
C GLY A 99 -0.29 11.33 -7.90
N GLU A 100 -1.24 12.24 -7.76
CA GLU A 100 -1.03 13.64 -8.15
C GLU A 100 -0.13 14.31 -7.12
N THR A 101 1.05 14.76 -7.54
CA THR A 101 1.90 15.62 -6.71
C THR A 101 1.31 17.02 -6.66
N GLY A 102 1.02 17.50 -5.46
CA GLY A 102 0.37 18.79 -5.27
C GLY A 102 0.77 19.47 -3.96
N PRO A 103 0.46 20.77 -3.83
CA PRO A 103 0.70 21.52 -2.60
C PRO A 103 -0.08 20.90 -1.44
N THR A 104 0.55 20.81 -0.27
CA THR A 104 -0.08 20.27 0.94
C THR A 104 -1.31 21.12 1.34
N PRO A 105 -2.51 20.53 1.51
CA PRO A 105 -3.68 21.28 1.93
C PRO A 105 -3.42 22.02 3.26
N GLY A 106 -3.58 23.34 3.27
CA GLY A 106 -3.32 24.15 4.46
C GLY A 106 -1.85 24.41 4.76
N TRP A 107 -0.92 24.12 3.83
CA TRP A 107 0.43 24.69 3.93
C TRP A 107 0.27 26.20 3.92
N ARG A 108 0.62 26.82 5.04
CA ARG A 108 0.57 28.27 5.18
C ARG A 108 1.55 28.82 4.14
N THR A 109 1.05 29.47 3.10
CA THR A 109 1.78 30.61 2.54
C THR A 109 2.05 31.50 3.74
N ARG A 110 3.29 31.49 4.24
CA ARG A 110 3.75 32.50 5.17
C ARG A 110 3.53 33.81 4.43
N GLY A 111 2.42 34.48 4.72
CA GLY A 111 2.14 35.79 4.20
C GLY A 111 3.37 36.64 4.51
N THR A 112 3.93 37.26 3.48
CA THR A 112 4.04 38.71 3.44
C THR A 112 3.80 39.38 4.80
N HIS A 113 4.74 39.25 5.73
CA HIS A 113 4.96 40.31 6.69
C HIS A 113 5.74 41.37 5.93
N ALA A 114 4.96 42.34 5.45
CA ALA A 114 5.44 43.62 5.00
C ALA A 114 6.42 44.19 6.05
N GLY A 115 7.71 44.20 5.70
CA GLY A 115 8.65 45.15 6.27
C GLY A 115 8.41 46.49 5.58
N ARG A 116 7.64 47.35 6.23
CA ARG A 116 7.70 48.80 6.03
C ARG A 116 9.06 49.32 6.46
#